data_AF-A0A645FMW0-F1
#
_entry.id   AF-A0A645FMW0-F1
#
_cell.length_a   1.000
_cell.length_b   1.000
_cell.length_c   1.000
_cell.angle_alpha   90.00
_cell.angle_beta   90.00
_cell.angle_gamma   90.00
#
_symmetry.space_group_name_H-M   'P 1'
#
loop_
_entity.id
_entity.type
_entity.pdbx_description
1 polymer ?
#
loop_
_entity_poly.entity_id
_entity_poly.type
_entity_poly.pdbx_seq_one_letter_code
_entity_poly.pdbx_strand_id
1 'polypeptide(L)'
;MAFYFGEPVIEIVIASIPQWLNSGLNYATGLIPAIGFAMIARMIMNKQLACFLFLGFLLCAYLNMPIIGLAGIGACIVAFLFFNEKKNNTVVMDGGVQDDNEF
;
A
#
# COMPACT_ATOMS: atom_id res chain seq x y z
N MET A 1 27.98 34.72 17.50
CA MET A 1 29.34 34.34 17.07
C MET A 1 29.45 32.92 16.56
N ALA A 2 28.86 31.90 17.20
CA ALA A 2 28.89 30.52 16.68
C ALA A 2 28.25 30.36 15.28
N PHE A 3 27.19 31.12 14.95
CA PHE A 3 26.55 31.09 13.64
C PHE A 3 27.43 31.70 12.53
N TYR A 4 28.13 32.80 12.82
CA TYR A 4 28.91 33.55 11.83
C TYR A 4 30.24 32.88 11.43
N PHE A 5 30.84 32.10 12.34
CA PHE A 5 32.00 31.24 12.03
C PHE A 5 31.59 29.84 11.56
N GLY A 6 30.37 29.40 11.88
CA GLY A 6 29.84 28.11 11.46
C GLY A 6 29.40 28.10 10.00
N GLU A 7 28.78 29.18 9.52
CA GLU A 7 28.30 29.32 8.13
C GLU A 7 29.42 29.13 7.07
N PRO A 8 30.58 29.81 7.14
CA PRO A 8 31.64 29.60 6.14
C PRO A 8 32.28 28.21 6.22
N VAL A 9 32.35 27.59 7.41
CA VAL A 9 32.88 26.24 7.58
C VAL A 9 31.90 25.19 7.07
N ILE A 10 30.60 25.36 7.33
CA ILE A 10 29.58 24.46 6.81
C ILE A 10 29.53 24.54 5.29
N GLU A 11 29.58 25.76 4.71
CA GLU A 11 29.53 25.99 3.27
C GLU A 11 30.70 25.35 2.51
N ILE A 12 31.92 25.40 3.06
CA ILE A 12 33.09 24.73 2.45
C ILE A 12 32.94 23.19 2.52
N VAL A 13 32.34 22.67 3.59
CA VAL A 13 32.07 21.23 3.76
C VAL A 13 30.98 20.77 2.80
N ILE A 14 29.87 21.51 2.66
CA ILE A 14 28.81 21.16 1.68
C ILE A 14 29.26 21.39 0.23
N ALA A 15 30.11 22.38 -0.06
CA ALA A 15 30.71 22.58 -1.39
C ALA A 15 31.67 21.44 -1.79
N SER A 16 32.25 20.75 -0.81
CA SER A 16 33.07 19.56 -1.02
C SER A 16 32.24 18.27 -1.19
N ILE A 17 30.91 18.32 -0.99
CA ILE A 17 30.04 17.17 -1.23
C ILE A 17 29.79 17.06 -2.74
N PRO A 18 30.24 15.97 -3.39
CA PRO A 18 30.01 15.78 -4.82
C PRO A 18 28.51 15.72 -5.11
N GLN A 19 28.10 16.35 -6.21
CA GLN A 19 26.70 16.42 -6.65
C GLN A 19 26.03 15.04 -6.73
N TRP A 20 26.81 13.99 -7.03
CA TRP A 20 26.37 12.59 -7.03
C TRP A 20 25.79 12.11 -5.69
N LEU A 21 26.29 12.61 -4.55
CA LEU A 21 25.80 12.19 -3.24
C LEU A 21 24.46 12.86 -2.93
N ASN A 22 24.30 14.13 -3.29
CA ASN A 22 23.02 14.83 -3.18
C ASN A 22 21.96 14.20 -4.09
N SER A 23 22.32 13.88 -5.34
CA SER A 23 21.43 13.16 -6.26
C SER A 23 21.08 11.77 -5.73
N GLY A 24 22.08 10.97 -5.34
CA GLY A 24 21.88 9.63 -4.80
C GLY A 24 21.02 9.61 -3.53
N LEU A 25 21.23 10.56 -2.62
CA LEU A 25 20.42 10.73 -1.43
C LEU A 25 18.98 11.13 -1.76
N ASN A 26 18.77 12.03 -2.74
CA ASN A 26 17.43 12.44 -3.16
C ASN A 26 16.62 11.28 -3.78
N TYR A 27 17.27 10.40 -4.55
CA TYR A 27 16.62 9.19 -5.04
C TYR A 27 16.37 8.17 -3.92
N ALA A 28 17.33 8.01 -3.00
CA ALA A 28 17.20 7.10 -1.87
C ALA A 28 16.04 7.50 -0.94
N THR A 29 15.89 8.78 -0.62
CA THR A 29 14.77 9.28 0.20
C THR A 29 13.44 9.12 -0.52
N GLY A 30 13.38 9.30 -1.84
CA GLY A 30 12.20 9.03 -2.67
C GLY A 30 11.79 7.56 -2.75
N LEU A 31 12.70 6.63 -2.46
CA LEU A 31 12.43 5.20 -2.48
C LEU A 31 11.90 4.66 -1.13
N ILE A 32 12.06 5.41 -0.03
CA ILE A 32 11.56 5.05 1.30
C ILE A 32 10.04 4.74 1.31
N PRO A 33 9.17 5.53 0.65
CA PRO A 33 7.73 5.22 0.60
C PRO A 33 7.43 3.89 -0.09
N ALA A 34 8.18 3.54 -1.15
CA ALA A 34 8.01 2.27 -1.86
C ALA A 34 8.40 1.08 -0.97
N ILE A 35 9.47 1.21 -0.18
CA ILE A 35 9.86 0.21 0.82
C ILE A 35 8.77 0.10 1.90
N GLY A 36 8.19 1.21 2.34
CA GLY A 36 7.09 1.22 3.31
C GLY A 36 5.86 0.44 2.82
N PHE A 37 5.47 0.66 1.56
CA PHE A 37 4.40 -0.12 0.91
C PHE A 37 4.75 -1.61 0.80
N ALA A 38 6.00 -1.94 0.48
CA ALA A 38 6.44 -3.33 0.40
C ALA A 38 6.41 -4.04 1.77
N MET A 39 6.75 -3.33 2.85
CA MET A 39 6.71 -3.88 4.22
C MET A 39 5.29 -4.25 4.64
N ILE A 40 4.31 -3.37 4.40
CA ILE A 40 2.90 -3.67 4.69
C ILE A 40 2.37 -4.78 3.78
N ALA A 41 2.71 -4.77 2.50
CA ALA A 41 2.23 -5.75 1.54
C ALA A 41 2.76 -7.15 1.89
N ARG A 42 4.03 -7.23 2.28
CA ARG A 42 4.67 -8.48 2.71
C ARG A 42 4.04 -9.03 4.00
N MET A 43 3.67 -8.17 4.95
CA MET A 43 3.04 -8.59 6.21
C MET A 43 1.63 -9.17 6.00
N ILE A 44 0.90 -8.69 4.99
CA ILE A 44 -0.49 -9.09 4.69
C ILE A 44 -0.54 -10.17 3.60
N MET A 45 0.60 -10.70 3.15
CA MET A 45 0.66 -11.46 1.90
C MET A 45 -0.01 -12.84 1.98
N ASN A 46 -1.22 -12.91 1.42
CA ASN A 46 -1.89 -14.12 0.97
C ASN A 46 -2.27 -13.91 -0.52
N LYS A 47 -2.24 -14.96 -1.36
CA LYS A 47 -2.54 -14.83 -2.81
C LYS A 47 -3.89 -14.15 -3.08
N GLN A 48 -4.87 -14.38 -2.22
CA GLN A 48 -6.20 -13.75 -2.31
C GLN A 48 -6.16 -12.25 -1.95
N LEU A 49 -5.42 -11.87 -0.91
CA LEU A 49 -5.26 -10.48 -0.45
C LEU A 49 -4.45 -9.65 -1.45
N ALA A 50 -3.42 -10.24 -2.05
CA ALA A 50 -2.64 -9.61 -3.12
C ALA A 50 -3.51 -9.34 -4.37
N CYS A 51 -4.37 -10.31 -4.73
CA CYS A 51 -5.31 -10.13 -5.84
C CYS A 51 -6.34 -9.02 -5.54
N PHE A 52 -6.83 -8.92 -4.30
CA PHE A 52 -7.75 -7.87 -3.88
C PHE A 52 -7.11 -6.47 -3.87
N LEU A 53 -5.85 -6.36 -3.44
CA LEU A 53 -5.08 -5.11 -3.48
C LEU A 53 -4.89 -4.63 -4.92
N PHE A 54 -4.56 -5.55 -5.84
CA PHE A 54 -4.37 -5.22 -7.24
C PHE A 54 -5.68 -4.81 -7.93
N LEU A 55 -6.78 -5.51 -7.61
CA LEU A 55 -8.10 -5.23 -8.18
C LEU A 55 -8.64 -3.88 -7.68
N GLY A 56 -8.46 -3.56 -6.41
CA GLY A 56 -8.76 -2.23 -5.87
C GLY A 56 -7.89 -1.12 -6.45
N PHE A 57 -6.58 -1.37 -6.60
CA PHE A 57 -5.66 -0.42 -7.25
C PHE A 57 -6.04 -0.15 -8.71
N LEU A 58 -6.44 -1.19 -9.46
CA LEU A 58 -6.92 -1.07 -10.84
C LEU A 58 -8.20 -0.22 -10.92
N LEU A 59 -9.16 -0.45 -10.02
CA LEU A 59 -10.38 0.37 -9.91
C LEU A 59 -10.05 1.85 -9.61
N CYS A 60 -9.13 2.08 -8.68
CA CYS A 60 -8.65 3.42 -8.31
C CYS A 60 -8.01 4.15 -9.51
N ALA A 61 -7.16 3.44 -10.27
CA ALA A 61 -6.51 3.97 -11.47
C ALA A 61 -7.51 4.28 -12.60
N TYR A 62 -8.54 3.45 -12.78
CA TYR A 62 -9.56 3.65 -13.81
C TYR A 62 -10.53 4.80 -13.49
N LEU A 63 -10.93 4.98 -12.22
CA LEU A 63 -11.85 6.04 -11.81
C LEU A 63 -11.15 7.36 -11.47
N ASN A 64 -9.81 7.41 -11.44
CA ASN A 64 -9.00 8.54 -10.96
C ASN A 64 -9.47 9.06 -9.58
N MET A 65 -10.04 8.18 -8.77
CA MET A 65 -10.64 8.53 -7.47
C MET A 65 -9.60 8.42 -6.36
N PRO A 66 -9.72 9.19 -5.25
CA PRO A 66 -8.79 9.08 -4.14
C PRO A 66 -8.93 7.73 -3.43
N ILE A 67 -7.82 7.25 -2.86
CA ILE A 67 -7.70 5.94 -2.16
C ILE A 67 -8.74 5.79 -1.04
N ILE A 68 -9.13 6.90 -0.41
CA ILE A 68 -10.20 6.95 0.61
C ILE A 68 -11.57 6.57 0.04
N GLY A 69 -11.87 6.95 -1.21
CA GLY A 69 -13.12 6.56 -1.89
C GLY A 69 -13.18 5.06 -2.16
N LEU A 70 -12.06 4.48 -2.60
CA LEU A 70 -11.92 3.03 -2.75
C LEU A 70 -12.11 2.30 -1.41
N ALA A 71 -11.50 2.81 -0.33
CA ALA A 71 -11.66 2.25 1.01
C ALA A 71 -13.12 2.32 1.49
N GLY A 72 -13.84 3.40 1.18
CA GLY A 72 -15.27 3.55 1.50
C GLY A 72 -16.15 2.53 0.77
N ILE A 73 -15.96 2.34 -0.54
CA ILE A 73 -16.72 1.36 -1.33
C ILE A 73 -16.41 -0.06 -0.85
N GLY A 74 -15.13 -0.38 -0.64
CA GLY A 74 -14.71 -1.68 -0.12
C GLY A 74 -15.27 -1.98 1.27
N ALA A 75 -15.22 -1.01 2.18
CA ALA A 75 -15.81 -1.14 3.52
C ALA A 75 -17.33 -1.33 3.47
N CYS A 76 -18.03 -0.65 2.57
CA CYS A 76 -19.48 -0.80 2.41
C CYS A 76 -19.84 -2.20 1.89
N ILE A 77 -19.11 -2.73 0.91
CA ILE A 77 -19.30 -4.11 0.38
C ILE A 77 -19.03 -5.15 1.48
N VAL A 78 -17.92 -5.01 2.21
CA VAL A 78 -17.58 -5.94 3.31
C VAL A 78 -18.60 -5.84 4.44
N ALA A 79 -19.03 -4.64 4.82
CA ALA A 79 -20.06 -4.45 5.85
C ALA A 79 -21.40 -5.07 5.42
N PHE A 80 -21.79 -4.93 4.15
CA PHE A 80 -23.00 -5.55 3.62
C PHE A 80 -22.89 -7.08 3.62
N LEU A 81 -21.76 -7.64 3.16
CA LEU A 81 -21.50 -9.08 3.24
C LEU A 81 -21.50 -9.58 4.68
N PHE A 82 -20.90 -8.86 5.63
CA PHE A 82 -20.83 -9.26 7.04
C PHE A 82 -22.21 -9.20 7.73
N PHE A 83 -23.03 -8.19 7.41
CA PHE A 83 -24.42 -8.12 7.87
C PHE A 83 -25.28 -9.23 7.26
N ASN A 84 -25.04 -9.57 6.00
CA ASN A 84 -25.74 -10.66 5.33
C ASN A 84 -25.23 -12.03 5.84
N GLU A 85 -23.94 -12.21 6.15
CA GLU A 85 -23.37 -13.41 6.77
C GLU A 85 -23.85 -13.62 8.21
N LYS A 86 -24.10 -12.55 8.97
CA LYS A 86 -24.78 -12.68 10.28
C LYS A 86 -26.21 -13.22 10.15
N LYS A 87 -26.83 -13.04 8.98
CA LYS A 87 -28.13 -13.60 8.62
C LYS A 87 -28.01 -14.96 7.88
N ASN A 88 -26.86 -15.24 7.26
CA ASN A 88 -26.61 -16.38 6.37
C ASN A 88 -25.58 -17.40 6.91
N ASN A 89 -25.12 -17.31 8.16
CA ASN A 89 -24.24 -18.34 8.77
C ASN A 89 -24.93 -19.71 8.94
N THR A 90 -26.15 -19.87 8.44
CA THR A 90 -26.83 -21.15 8.22
C THR A 90 -26.84 -21.62 6.76
N VAL A 91 -26.39 -20.83 5.76
CA VAL A 91 -26.63 -21.13 4.33
C VAL A 91 -25.49 -20.88 3.34
N VAL A 92 -24.29 -20.41 3.71
CA VAL A 92 -23.17 -20.29 2.73
C VAL A 92 -21.84 -20.77 3.28
N MET A 93 -21.78 -22.06 3.64
CA MET A 93 -20.68 -22.92 3.22
C MET A 93 -21.09 -23.57 1.89
N ASP A 94 -21.33 -22.79 0.84
CA ASP A 94 -21.55 -23.33 -0.49
C ASP A 94 -20.97 -22.37 -1.52
N GLY A 95 -19.84 -22.77 -2.08
CA GLY A 95 -19.04 -21.90 -2.94
C GLY A 95 -17.73 -22.54 -3.36
N GLY A 96 -17.77 -23.82 -3.75
CA GLY A 96 -16.76 -24.39 -4.65
C GLY A 96 -16.14 -25.73 -4.25
N VAL A 97 -16.93 -26.81 -4.26
CA VAL A 97 -16.53 -28.09 -4.88
C VAL A 97 -17.78 -28.72 -5.50
N GLN A 98 -18.03 -28.37 -6.75
CA GLN A 98 -18.78 -29.24 -7.65
C GLN A 98 -17.77 -30.29 -8.13
N ASP A 99 -17.87 -31.52 -7.60
CA ASP A 99 -17.95 -32.74 -8.41
C ASP A 99 -17.73 -34.01 -7.55
N ASP A 100 -18.46 -35.05 -7.97
CA ASP A 100 -18.19 -36.49 -7.84
C ASP A 100 -18.90 -37.34 -6.75
N ASN A 101 -19.66 -38.32 -7.30
CA ASN A 101 -20.15 -39.60 -6.76
C ASN A 101 -21.59 -39.55 -6.19
N GLU A 102 -22.64 -39.82 -6.98
CA GLU A 102 -23.04 -41.12 -7.55
C GLU A 102 -23.19 -42.20 -6.45
N PHE A 103 -24.46 -42.62 -6.25
CA PHE A 103 -25.02 -43.61 -5.30
C PHE A 103 -25.44 -43.14 -3.90
#